data_AF-A0A1F9X6K2-F1
#
_entry.id   AF-A0A1F9X6K2-F1
#
_cell.length_a   1.000
_cell.length_b   1.000
_cell.length_c   1.000
_cell.angle_alpha   90.00
_cell.angle_beta   90.00
_cell.angle_gamma   90.00
#
_symmetry.space_group_name_H-M   'P 1'
#
loop_
_entity.id
_entity.type
_entity.pdbx_description
1 polymer ?
#
loop_
_entity_poly.entity_id
_entity_poly.type
_entity_poly.pdbx_seq_one_letter_code
_entity_poly.pdbx_strand_id
1 'polypeptide(L)'
;MNIALDIDDTITAMPEFFKVLTKAFAKADHQVHVITSRSETEESRRITESELRELGIKYNHLHFIPPSNKAKEACPHRELDWYNKYLWQKTAYCLKNNISVYFDDDEKVVALFKKYAPGIKVLQPIK
;
A
#
# COMPACT_ATOMS: atom_id res chain seq x y z
N MET A 1 7.56 7.62 12.36
CA MET A 1 6.35 7.79 11.50
C MET A 1 6.05 6.46 10.83
N ASN A 2 4.78 6.15 10.58
CA ASN A 2 4.41 4.97 9.79
C ASN A 2 4.08 5.43 8.38
N ILE A 3 4.77 4.87 7.38
CA ILE A 3 4.46 5.09 5.97
C ILE A 3 4.01 3.80 5.32
N ALA A 4 3.20 3.91 4.29
CA ALA A 4 2.85 2.77 3.46
C ALA A 4 3.18 3.04 1.99
N LEU A 5 3.53 1.98 1.26
CA LEU A 5 3.92 2.00 -0.14
C LEU A 5 3.12 0.95 -0.91
N ASP A 6 2.51 1.33 -2.02
CA ASP A 6 2.13 0.37 -3.05
C ASP A 6 3.36 -0.15 -3.82
N ILE A 7 3.22 -1.28 -4.53
CA ILE A 7 4.32 -1.92 -5.26
C ILE A 7 4.26 -1.56 -6.74
N ASP A 8 3.21 -1.99 -7.42
CA ASP A 8 3.12 -2.01 -8.88
C ASP A 8 2.90 -0.59 -9.39
N ASP A 9 3.72 -0.12 -10.33
CA ASP A 9 3.74 1.27 -10.83
C ASP A 9 4.00 2.37 -9.76
N THR A 10 4.21 1.97 -8.50
CA THR A 10 4.65 2.86 -7.42
C THR A 10 6.12 2.61 -7.08
N ILE A 11 6.44 1.53 -6.33
CA ILE A 11 7.83 1.16 -6.05
C ILE A 11 8.56 0.85 -7.35
N THR A 12 7.93 0.07 -8.26
CA THR A 12 8.58 -0.38 -9.49
C THR A 12 8.80 0.75 -10.49
N ALA A 13 8.04 1.85 -10.41
CA ALA A 13 8.26 3.03 -11.24
C ALA A 13 9.47 3.87 -10.80
N MET A 14 9.80 3.90 -9.51
CA MET A 14 10.93 4.67 -8.97
C MET A 14 11.75 3.88 -7.93
N PRO A 15 12.32 2.73 -8.29
CA PRO A 15 12.89 1.78 -7.32
C PRO A 15 14.05 2.37 -6.51
N GLU A 16 14.94 3.14 -7.13
CA GLU A 16 16.08 3.76 -6.43
C GLU A 16 15.64 4.84 -5.43
N PHE A 17 14.59 5.60 -5.73
CA PHE A 17 14.01 6.56 -4.78
C PHE A 17 13.46 5.83 -3.56
N PHE A 18 12.62 4.81 -3.77
CA PHE A 18 12.00 4.08 -2.67
C PHE A 18 13.00 3.25 -1.87
N LYS A 19 14.06 2.74 -2.49
CA LYS A 19 15.19 2.12 -1.80
C LYS A 19 15.91 3.08 -0.87
N VAL A 20 16.18 4.32 -1.31
CA VAL A 20 16.79 5.36 -0.46
C VAL A 20 15.84 5.75 0.67
N LEU A 21 14.58 6.02 0.34
CA LEU A 21 13.54 6.42 1.28
C LEU A 21 13.37 5.37 2.40
N THR A 22 13.13 4.13 2.03
CA THR A 22 12.88 3.06 3.00
C THR A 22 14.10 2.76 3.88
N LYS A 23 15.31 2.85 3.34
CA LYS A 23 16.54 2.74 4.15
C LYS A 23 16.68 3.89 5.15
N ALA A 24 16.32 5.11 4.77
CA ALA A 24 16.34 6.26 5.69
C ALA A 24 15.33 6.08 6.83
N PHE A 25 14.11 5.63 6.51
CA PHE A 25 13.07 5.35 7.50
C PHE A 25 13.48 4.22 8.47
N ALA A 26 14.03 3.13 7.94
CA ALA A 26 14.51 2.02 8.77
C ALA A 26 15.62 2.46 9.76
N LYS A 27 16.48 3.41 9.39
CA LYS A 27 17.52 3.96 10.28
C LYS A 27 16.97 4.90 11.36
N ALA A 28 15.83 5.54 11.10
CA ALA A 28 15.20 6.52 11.98
C ALA A 28 14.13 5.92 12.92
N ASP A 29 14.12 4.59 13.09
CA ASP A 29 13.11 3.85 13.85
C ASP A 29 11.66 4.18 13.42
N HIS A 30 11.48 4.35 12.11
CA HIS A 30 10.17 4.52 11.50
C HIS A 30 9.69 3.20 10.91
N GLN A 31 8.37 3.02 10.82
CA GLN A 31 7.78 1.81 10.27
C GLN A 31 7.43 2.01 8.80
N VAL A 32 7.84 1.07 7.96
CA VAL A 32 7.50 1.01 6.54
C VAL A 32 6.61 -0.21 6.30
N HIS A 33 5.43 0.05 5.76
CA HIS A 33 4.47 -0.97 5.36
C HIS A 33 4.43 -1.03 3.84
N VAL A 34 4.55 -2.23 3.26
CA VAL A 34 4.28 -2.45 1.85
C VAL A 34 2.89 -3.05 1.74
N ILE A 35 2.03 -2.47 0.91
CA ILE A 35 0.65 -2.91 0.69
C ILE A 35 0.51 -3.23 -0.79
N THR A 36 -0.13 -4.35 -1.13
CA THR A 36 -0.32 -4.73 -2.54
C THR A 36 -1.69 -5.35 -2.79
N SER A 37 -2.20 -5.15 -4.01
CA SER A 37 -3.36 -5.84 -4.58
C SER A 37 -3.02 -7.13 -5.33
N ARG A 38 -1.77 -7.59 -5.28
CA ARG A 38 -1.41 -8.93 -5.75
C ARG A 38 -2.19 -9.99 -4.97
N SER A 39 -2.42 -11.15 -5.59
CA SER A 39 -3.13 -12.26 -4.94
C SER A 39 -2.30 -12.85 -3.80
N GLU A 40 -2.90 -13.07 -2.63
CA GLU A 40 -2.20 -13.70 -1.50
C GLU A 40 -2.15 -15.23 -1.66
N THR A 41 -1.22 -15.69 -2.49
CA THR A 41 -0.80 -17.11 -2.53
C THR A 41 0.62 -17.24 -1.99
N GLU A 42 1.02 -18.45 -1.56
CA GLU A 42 2.38 -18.71 -1.09
C GLU A 42 3.42 -18.36 -2.17
N GLU A 43 3.13 -18.72 -3.43
CA GLU A 43 3.98 -18.39 -4.57
C GLU A 43 4.08 -16.87 -4.80
N SER A 44 2.95 -16.17 -4.80
CA SER A 44 2.93 -14.71 -5.02
C SER A 44 3.66 -13.96 -3.90
N ARG A 45 3.50 -14.41 -2.65
CA ARG A 45 4.26 -13.89 -1.51
C ARG A 45 5.76 -14.08 -1.70
N ARG A 46 6.20 -15.29 -2.02
CA ARG A 46 7.62 -15.59 -2.26
C ARG A 46 8.22 -14.74 -3.38
N ILE A 47 7.51 -14.59 -4.49
CA ILE A 47 7.94 -13.77 -5.63
C ILE A 47 8.04 -12.29 -5.21
N THR A 48 7.01 -11.77 -4.54
CA THR A 48 6.97 -10.37 -4.08
C THR A 48 8.09 -10.07 -3.08
N GLU A 49 8.35 -10.97 -2.13
CA GLU A 49 9.45 -10.82 -1.18
C GLU A 49 10.82 -10.90 -1.87
N SER A 50 10.96 -11.70 -2.93
CA SER A 50 12.17 -11.72 -3.75
C SER A 50 12.41 -10.42 -4.48
N GLU A 51 11.38 -9.91 -5.15
CA GLU A 51 11.43 -8.64 -5.88
C GLU A 51 11.78 -7.48 -4.94
N LEU A 52 11.07 -7.33 -3.81
CA LEU A 52 11.36 -6.28 -2.84
C LEU A 52 12.79 -6.35 -2.29
N ARG A 53 13.32 -7.56 -2.10
CA ARG A 53 14.71 -7.79 -1.67
C ARG A 53 15.72 -7.38 -2.75
N GLU A 54 15.47 -7.74 -4.00
CA GLU A 54 16.31 -7.40 -5.16
C GLU A 54 16.32 -5.89 -5.42
N LEU A 55 15.18 -5.23 -5.29
CA LEU A 55 15.06 -3.77 -5.34
C LEU A 55 15.70 -3.08 -4.12
N GLY A 56 16.07 -3.84 -3.08
CA GLY A 56 16.71 -3.33 -1.87
C GLY A 56 15.77 -2.53 -0.96
N ILE A 57 14.47 -2.77 -1.06
CA ILE A 57 13.43 -2.13 -0.24
C ILE A 57 13.49 -2.67 1.19
N LYS A 58 13.43 -1.76 2.17
CA LYS A 58 13.35 -2.12 3.59
C LYS A 58 11.94 -1.90 4.10
N TYR A 59 11.36 -2.91 4.73
CA TYR A 59 10.01 -2.84 5.25
C TYR A 59 9.86 -3.66 6.53
N ASN A 60 8.90 -3.27 7.36
CA ASN A 60 8.52 -3.94 8.61
C ASN A 60 7.35 -4.88 8.37
N HIS A 61 6.46 -4.51 7.44
CA HIS A 61 5.23 -5.26 7.16
C HIS A 61 5.00 -5.38 5.65
N LEU A 62 4.59 -6.56 5.19
CA LEU A 62 4.10 -6.80 3.84
C LEU A 62 2.66 -7.32 3.92
N HIS A 63 1.73 -6.51 3.43
CA HIS A 63 0.30 -6.77 3.47
C HIS A 63 -0.28 -6.94 2.07
N PHE A 64 -0.84 -8.12 1.82
CA PHE A 64 -1.67 -8.37 0.65
C PHE A 64 -3.11 -8.07 1.04
N ILE A 65 -3.80 -7.22 0.27
CA ILE A 65 -5.21 -6.97 0.57
C ILE A 65 -6.03 -8.24 0.28
N PRO A 66 -7.02 -8.58 1.13
CA PRO A 66 -7.87 -9.75 0.90
C PRO A 66 -8.62 -9.71 -0.44
N PRO A 67 -9.04 -10.87 -0.99
CA PRO A 67 -9.78 -10.93 -2.24
C PRO A 67 -11.11 -10.17 -2.19
N SER A 68 -11.64 -9.79 -3.37
CA SER A 68 -12.81 -8.92 -3.52
C SER A 68 -14.09 -9.44 -2.86
N ASN A 69 -14.26 -10.76 -2.75
CA ASN A 69 -15.39 -11.36 -2.04
C ASN A 69 -15.38 -11.02 -0.53
N LYS A 70 -14.20 -10.97 0.10
CA LYS A 70 -14.03 -10.54 1.49
C LYS A 70 -14.21 -9.04 1.64
N ALA A 71 -13.78 -8.25 0.66
CA ALA A 71 -13.99 -6.80 0.66
C ALA A 71 -15.48 -6.42 0.69
N LYS A 72 -16.34 -7.19 0.02
CA LYS A 72 -17.79 -6.98 0.02
C LYS A 72 -18.42 -7.11 1.40
N GLU A 73 -17.89 -8.01 2.23
CA GLU A 73 -18.35 -8.24 3.61
C GLU A 73 -17.76 -7.20 4.58
N ALA A 74 -16.50 -6.82 4.39
CA ALA A 74 -15.75 -5.99 5.33
C ALA A 74 -15.90 -4.47 5.10
N CYS A 75 -16.19 -4.03 3.88
CA CYS A 75 -16.27 -2.59 3.58
C CYS A 75 -17.60 -1.99 4.06
N PRO A 76 -17.58 -0.98 4.96
CA PRO A 76 -18.80 -0.37 5.49
C PRO A 76 -19.49 0.57 4.49
N HIS A 77 -18.80 0.95 3.40
CA HIS A 77 -19.28 1.92 2.42
C HIS A 77 -20.13 1.23 1.35
N ARG A 78 -21.45 1.24 1.56
CA ARG A 78 -22.41 0.54 0.69
C ARG A 78 -22.52 1.17 -0.71
N GLU A 79 -22.21 2.46 -0.82
CA GLU A 79 -22.24 3.23 -2.06
C GLU A 79 -21.13 2.88 -3.05
N LEU A 80 -20.05 2.25 -2.58
CA LEU A 80 -18.95 1.84 -3.44
C LEU A 80 -19.32 0.58 -4.25
N ASP A 81 -18.95 0.57 -5.52
CA ASP A 81 -18.98 -0.65 -6.34
C ASP A 81 -17.98 -1.71 -5.82
N TRP A 82 -18.04 -2.90 -6.39
CA TRP A 82 -17.22 -4.02 -5.93
C TRP A 82 -15.71 -3.73 -6.03
N TYR A 83 -15.26 -2.96 -7.03
CA TYR A 83 -13.85 -2.70 -7.28
C TYR A 83 -13.31 -1.65 -6.32
N ASN A 84 -14.07 -0.57 -6.09
CA ASN A 84 -13.72 0.43 -5.09
C ASN A 84 -13.76 -0.14 -3.67
N LYS A 85 -14.67 -1.08 -3.36
CA LYS A 85 -14.64 -1.82 -2.08
C LYS A 85 -13.36 -2.64 -1.93
N TYR A 86 -12.93 -3.30 -3.00
CA TYR A 86 -11.69 -4.06 -3.01
C TYR A 86 -10.47 -3.16 -2.75
N LEU A 87 -10.36 -2.03 -3.47
CA LEU A 87 -9.26 -1.07 -3.28
C LEU A 87 -9.32 -0.33 -1.93
N TRP A 88 -10.51 -0.04 -1.39
CA TRP A 88 -10.69 0.63 -0.10
C TRP A 88 -10.03 -0.12 1.07
N GLN A 89 -9.77 -1.42 0.92
CA GLN A 89 -9.01 -2.19 1.91
C GLN A 89 -7.62 -1.60 2.19
N LYS A 90 -6.98 -0.97 1.19
CA LYS A 90 -5.72 -0.21 1.39
C LYS A 90 -5.94 0.96 2.37
N THR A 91 -7.00 1.73 2.18
CA THR A 91 -7.39 2.83 3.08
C THR A 91 -7.69 2.32 4.49
N ALA A 92 -8.44 1.24 4.61
CA ALA A 92 -8.79 0.62 5.90
C ALA A 92 -7.55 0.13 6.65
N TYR A 93 -6.61 -0.53 5.94
CA TYR A 93 -5.34 -0.94 6.51
C TYR A 93 -4.53 0.27 7.00
N CYS A 94 -4.44 1.32 6.20
CA CYS A 94 -3.68 2.51 6.57
C CYS A 94 -4.24 3.22 7.81
N LEU A 95 -5.57 3.35 7.91
CA LEU A 95 -6.24 3.88 9.10
C LEU A 95 -5.94 3.04 10.35
N LYS A 96 -6.07 1.71 10.24
CA LYS A 96 -5.82 0.79 11.35
C LYS A 96 -4.38 0.83 11.87
N ASN A 97 -3.41 1.09 10.99
CA ASN A 97 -1.97 1.07 11.32
C ASN A 97 -1.37 2.47 11.53
N ASN A 98 -2.22 3.50 11.70
CA ASN A 98 -1.79 4.89 11.92
C ASN A 98 -0.79 5.39 10.86
N ILE A 99 -0.99 4.98 9.59
CA ILE A 99 -0.16 5.44 8.48
C ILE A 99 -0.36 6.94 8.29
N SER A 100 0.74 7.70 8.22
CA SER A 100 0.71 9.15 8.05
C SER A 100 0.86 9.57 6.57
N VAL A 101 1.64 8.80 5.81
CA VAL A 101 1.87 9.02 4.37
C VAL A 101 1.71 7.71 3.62
N TYR A 102 0.95 7.75 2.52
CA TYR A 102 0.78 6.63 1.59
C TYR A 102 1.26 6.99 0.19
N PHE A 103 1.96 6.08 -0.47
CA PHE A 103 2.38 6.23 -1.86
C PHE A 103 1.63 5.20 -2.70
N ASP A 104 0.94 5.66 -3.73
CA ASP A 104 0.16 4.84 -4.65
C ASP A 104 -0.05 5.64 -5.94
N ASP A 105 0.05 5.00 -7.09
CA ASP A 105 -0.13 5.64 -8.40
C ASP A 105 -1.61 5.65 -8.83
N ASP A 106 -2.44 4.73 -8.34
CA ASP A 106 -3.82 4.56 -8.78
C ASP A 106 -4.72 5.72 -8.28
N GLU A 107 -5.23 6.50 -9.23
CA GLU A 107 -6.13 7.63 -8.98
C GLU A 107 -7.38 7.23 -8.18
N LYS A 108 -7.90 6.00 -8.35
CA LYS A 108 -9.05 5.50 -7.59
C LYS A 108 -8.69 5.31 -6.14
N VAL A 109 -7.51 4.74 -5.85
CA VAL A 109 -7.00 4.60 -4.49
C VAL A 109 -6.85 5.99 -3.87
N VAL A 110 -6.26 6.95 -4.59
CA VAL A 110 -6.11 8.32 -4.11
C VAL A 110 -7.45 8.98 -3.82
N ALA A 111 -8.46 8.80 -4.66
CA ALA A 111 -9.82 9.29 -4.43
C ALA A 111 -10.44 8.68 -3.16
N LEU A 112 -10.22 7.38 -2.91
CA LEU A 112 -10.70 6.70 -1.69
C LEU A 112 -10.04 7.27 -0.43
N PHE A 113 -8.73 7.50 -0.44
CA PHE A 113 -8.04 8.14 0.69
C PHE A 113 -8.51 9.57 0.93
N LYS A 114 -8.68 10.37 -0.13
CA LYS A 114 -9.22 11.74 -0.01
C LYS A 114 -10.60 11.75 0.65
N LYS A 115 -11.46 10.79 0.31
CA LYS A 115 -12.83 10.70 0.82
C LYS A 115 -12.91 10.11 2.24
N TYR A 116 -12.17 9.04 2.53
CA TYR A 116 -12.37 8.24 3.74
C TYR A 116 -11.21 8.31 4.74
N ALA A 117 -10.06 8.87 4.37
CA ALA A 117 -8.91 9.05 5.24
C ALA A 117 -8.18 10.39 4.98
N PRO A 118 -8.88 11.55 5.05
CA PRO A 118 -8.30 12.85 4.68
C PRO A 118 -7.10 13.29 5.53
N GLY A 119 -6.90 12.67 6.70
CA GLY A 119 -5.73 12.90 7.56
C GLY A 119 -4.44 12.22 7.05
N ILE A 120 -4.55 11.25 6.13
CA ILE A 120 -3.39 10.56 5.55
C ILE A 120 -2.97 11.29 4.28
N LYS A 121 -1.70 11.66 4.18
CA LYS A 121 -1.15 12.29 2.97
C LYS A 121 -0.89 11.23 1.92
N VAL A 122 -1.53 11.35 0.76
CA VAL A 122 -1.26 10.48 -0.38
C VAL A 122 -0.38 11.19 -1.38
N LEU A 123 0.74 10.58 -1.73
CA LEU A 123 1.71 11.08 -2.68
C LEU A 123 1.73 10.14 -3.89
N GLN A 124 1.36 10.67 -5.06
CA GLN A 124 1.40 9.93 -6.31
C GLN A 124 2.76 10.14 -6.97
N PRO A 125 3.51 9.07 -7.29
CA PRO A 125 4.67 9.18 -8.17
C PRO A 125 4.20 9.72 -9.54
N ILE A 126 4.80 10.80 -10.03
CA ILE A 126 4.50 11.34 -11.36
C ILE A 126 5.33 10.54 -12.38
N LYS A 127 4.65 9.98 -13.39
CA LYS A 127 5.26 9.31 -14.54
C LYS A 127 5.88 10.31 -15.50
#